data_AF-A0A5J4P5Y9-F1
#
_entry.id   AF-A0A5J4P5Y9-F1
#
_cell.length_a   1.000
_cell.length_b   1.000
_cell.length_c   1.000
_cell.angle_alpha   90.00
_cell.angle_beta   90.00
_cell.angle_gamma   90.00
#
_symmetry.space_group_name_H-M   'P 1'
#
loop_
_entity.id
_entity.type
_entity.pdbx_description
1 polymer ?
#
loop_
_entity_poly.entity_id
_entity_poly.type
_entity_poly.pdbx_seq_one_letter_code
_entity_poly.pdbx_strand_id
1 'polypeptide(L)'
;HLFGKYLGICFQIKDDIFDYFVNKEIGKPTGNDMLEGRLTLPAIYALNTTNDEWAKKIALKVKSRTASLEEINELTQFTKQHNGIEYAYKKMNDCREKAICMLSNFPDTEVKAALIAYVNYVIERKN
;
A
#
# COMPACT_ATOMS: atom_id res chain seq x y z
N HIS A 1 16.47 11.20 -11.29
CA HIS A 1 15.63 11.36 -10.09
C HIS A 1 14.30 10.58 -10.15
N LEU A 2 13.58 10.60 -11.29
CA LEU A 2 12.24 9.99 -11.38
C LEU A 2 12.20 8.45 -11.18
N PHE A 3 13.22 7.70 -11.62
CA PHE A 3 13.32 6.25 -11.38
C PHE A 3 13.23 5.92 -9.88
N GLY A 4 14.12 6.52 -9.07
CA GLY A 4 14.14 6.31 -7.63
C GLY A 4 12.85 6.76 -6.93
N LYS A 5 12.19 7.79 -7.46
CA LYS A 5 10.88 8.24 -6.96
C LYS A 5 9.81 7.15 -7.15
N TYR A 6 9.70 6.57 -8.35
CA TYR A 6 8.71 5.51 -8.59
C TYR A 6 9.02 4.24 -7.79
N LEU A 7 10.30 3.88 -7.66
CA LEU A 7 10.72 2.79 -6.80
C LEU A 7 10.34 3.01 -5.33
N GLY A 8 10.58 4.21 -4.80
CA GLY A 8 10.19 4.59 -3.45
C GLY A 8 8.68 4.54 -3.24
N ILE A 9 7.88 4.97 -4.23
CA ILE A 9 6.42 4.86 -4.19
C ILE A 9 5.98 3.39 -4.16
N CYS A 10 6.62 2.51 -4.97
CA CYS A 10 6.32 1.08 -4.93
C CYS A 10 6.58 0.48 -3.54
N PHE A 11 7.72 0.84 -2.95
CA PHE A 11 8.08 0.39 -1.61
C PHE A 11 7.07 0.84 -0.55
N GLN A 12 6.66 2.12 -0.58
CA GLN A 12 5.67 2.65 0.37
C GLN A 12 4.30 1.99 0.21
N ILE A 13 3.78 1.87 -1.02
CA ILE A 13 2.48 1.23 -1.24
C ILE A 13 2.50 -0.23 -0.77
N LYS A 14 3.64 -0.92 -0.94
CA LYS A 14 3.81 -2.28 -0.44
C LYS A 14 3.76 -2.35 1.08
N ASP A 15 4.48 -1.46 1.76
CA ASP A 15 4.47 -1.36 3.23
C ASP A 15 3.05 -1.08 3.74
N ASP A 16 2.36 -0.11 3.13
CA ASP A 16 0.96 0.21 3.41
C ASP A 16 0.05 -1.02 3.23
N ILE A 17 0.25 -1.83 2.18
CA ILE A 17 -0.54 -3.06 1.94
C ILE A 17 -0.28 -4.11 3.03
N PHE A 18 0.98 -4.30 3.43
CA PHE A 18 1.35 -5.29 4.44
C PHE A 18 0.68 -5.03 5.79
N ASP A 19 0.47 -3.77 6.16
CA ASP A 19 -0.17 -3.42 7.42
C ASP A 19 -1.62 -3.93 7.54
N TYR A 20 -2.26 -4.30 6.42
CA TYR A 20 -3.61 -4.90 6.42
C TYR A 20 -3.60 -6.42 6.65
N PHE A 21 -2.45 -7.10 6.65
CA PHE A 21 -2.36 -8.56 6.77
C PHE A 21 -1.72 -9.01 8.08
N VAL A 22 -2.34 -10.00 8.73
CA VAL A 22 -1.84 -10.52 10.00
C VAL A 22 -0.53 -11.24 9.75
N ASN A 23 0.56 -10.75 10.32
CA ASN A 23 1.80 -11.49 10.34
C ASN A 23 1.73 -12.56 11.44
N LYS A 24 1.41 -13.81 11.04
CA LYS A 24 1.29 -14.96 11.95
C LYS A 24 2.59 -15.31 12.68
N GLU A 25 3.75 -14.91 12.15
CA GLU A 25 5.06 -15.17 12.77
C GLU A 25 5.42 -14.12 13.83
N ILE A 26 4.93 -12.89 13.67
CA ILE A 26 5.29 -11.74 14.52
C ILE A 26 4.21 -11.47 15.60
N GLY A 27 2.99 -12.01 15.43
CA GLY A 27 1.90 -11.84 16.40
C GLY A 27 1.43 -10.38 16.59
N LYS A 28 1.85 -9.47 15.71
CA LYS A 28 1.46 -8.05 15.76
C LYS A 28 0.03 -7.87 15.24
N PRO A 29 -0.76 -6.97 15.86
CA PRO A 29 -2.06 -6.58 15.30
C PRO A 29 -1.86 -5.91 13.93
N THR A 30 -2.80 -6.16 13.02
CA THR A 30 -2.94 -5.42 11.76
C THR A 30 -3.46 -4.02 12.01
N GLY A 31 -3.16 -3.09 11.11
CA GLY A 31 -3.66 -1.72 11.18
C GLY A 31 -2.84 -0.79 12.08
N ASN A 32 -1.51 -0.97 12.14
CA ASN A 32 -0.63 -0.07 12.88
C ASN A 32 -0.69 1.35 12.31
N ASP A 33 -0.82 1.49 10.99
CA ASP A 33 -1.02 2.79 10.37
C ASP A 33 -2.28 3.47 10.89
N MET A 34 -3.39 2.73 10.99
CA MET A 34 -4.65 3.25 11.52
C MET A 34 -4.53 3.58 13.02
N LEU A 35 -3.84 2.77 13.81
CA LEU A 35 -3.55 3.07 15.22
C LEU A 35 -2.76 4.38 15.38
N GLU A 36 -1.86 4.68 14.44
CA GLU A 36 -1.08 5.91 14.41
C GLU A 36 -1.84 7.11 13.78
N GLY A 37 -3.09 6.89 13.35
CA GLY A 37 -3.97 7.89 12.73
C GLY A 37 -3.74 8.12 11.24
N ARG A 38 -3.02 7.21 10.58
CA ARG A 38 -2.82 7.20 9.13
C ARG A 38 -3.92 6.40 8.44
N LEU A 39 -4.45 6.98 7.37
CA LEU A 39 -5.27 6.29 6.40
C LEU A 39 -4.41 6.20 5.15
N THR A 40 -4.07 4.98 4.73
CA THR A 40 -3.21 4.71 3.59
C THR A 40 -4.02 4.52 2.30
N LEU A 41 -3.33 4.34 1.18
CA LEU A 41 -3.95 4.25 -0.15
C LEU A 41 -5.12 3.24 -0.23
N PRO A 42 -5.04 2.02 0.36
CA PRO A 42 -6.17 1.10 0.35
C PRO A 42 -7.44 1.68 0.97
N ALA A 43 -7.35 2.22 2.20
CA ALA A 43 -8.49 2.79 2.91
C ALA A 43 -9.05 4.04 2.20
N ILE A 44 -8.18 4.92 1.71
CA ILE A 44 -8.60 6.12 0.97
C ILE A 44 -9.42 5.72 -0.26
N TYR A 45 -9.00 4.69 -1.00
CA TYR A 45 -9.73 4.20 -2.16
C TYR A 45 -11.11 3.64 -1.77
N ALA A 46 -11.17 2.75 -0.77
CA ALA A 46 -12.42 2.15 -0.34
C ALA A 46 -13.43 3.21 0.14
N LEU A 47 -12.98 4.19 0.91
CA LEU A 47 -13.82 5.30 1.40
C LEU A 47 -14.37 6.16 0.24
N ASN A 48 -13.51 6.50 -0.72
CA ASN A 48 -13.91 7.38 -1.84
C ASN A 48 -14.82 6.69 -2.84
N THR A 49 -14.68 5.38 -3.04
CA THR A 49 -15.47 4.62 -4.02
C THR A 49 -16.83 4.19 -3.50
N THR A 50 -16.93 3.88 -2.22
CA THR A 50 -18.20 3.47 -1.57
C THR A 50 -19.02 4.67 -1.10
N ASN A 51 -18.35 5.74 -0.70
CA ASN A 51 -18.97 6.89 -0.03
C ASN A 51 -19.76 6.50 1.25
N ASP A 52 -19.42 5.37 1.87
CA ASP A 52 -20.13 4.82 3.03
C ASP A 52 -19.98 5.71 4.29
N GLU A 53 -21.10 6.08 4.90
CA GLU A 53 -21.13 7.03 6.02
C GLU A 53 -20.57 6.44 7.32
N TRP A 54 -20.77 5.15 7.56
CA TRP A 54 -20.18 4.49 8.73
C TRP A 54 -18.66 4.44 8.58
N ALA A 55 -18.15 4.03 7.41
CA ALA A 55 -16.72 3.92 7.16
C ALA A 55 -16.04 5.29 7.27
N LYS A 56 -16.65 6.36 6.75
CA LYS A 56 -16.16 7.74 6.92
C LYS A 56 -16.11 8.17 8.39
N LYS A 57 -17.14 7.85 9.18
CA LYS A 57 -17.15 8.15 10.62
C LYS A 57 -16.01 7.45 11.34
N ILE A 58 -15.76 6.18 11.04
CA ILE A 58 -14.62 5.44 11.62
C ILE A 58 -13.29 6.02 11.14
N ALA A 59 -13.18 6.39 9.85
CA ALA A 59 -11.99 7.03 9.30
C ALA A 59 -11.65 8.37 9.99
N LEU A 60 -12.66 9.16 10.35
CA LEU A 60 -12.47 10.37 11.16
C LEU A 60 -11.98 10.05 12.58
N LYS A 61 -12.51 8.99 13.20
CA LYS A 61 -12.00 8.52 14.51
C LYS A 61 -10.56 8.02 14.44
N VAL A 62 -10.19 7.33 13.37
CA VAL A 62 -8.79 6.95 13.08
C VAL A 62 -7.93 8.20 13.01
N LYS A 63 -8.32 9.20 12.21
CA LYS A 63 -7.58 10.47 12.06
C LYS A 63 -7.41 11.23 13.38
N SER A 64 -8.41 11.19 14.26
CA SER A 64 -8.33 11.79 15.59
C SER A 64 -7.70 10.90 16.66
N ARG A 65 -7.28 9.66 16.30
CA ARG A 65 -6.71 8.65 17.20
C ARG A 65 -7.65 8.27 18.35
N THR A 66 -8.95 8.24 18.07
CA THR A 66 -10.01 7.87 19.02
C THR A 66 -10.77 6.60 18.62
N ALA A 67 -10.38 5.96 17.51
CA ALA A 67 -10.93 4.68 17.10
C ALA A 67 -10.47 3.56 18.05
N SER A 68 -11.38 2.65 18.40
CA SER A 68 -11.03 1.43 19.13
C SER A 68 -10.32 0.45 18.21
N LEU A 69 -9.66 -0.55 18.79
CA LEU A 69 -9.05 -1.64 18.02
C LEU A 69 -10.10 -2.42 17.20
N GLU A 70 -11.30 -2.59 17.75
CA GLU A 70 -12.43 -3.24 17.06
C GLU A 70 -12.85 -2.44 15.82
N GLU A 71 -13.03 -1.12 15.96
CA GLU A 71 -13.39 -0.25 14.84
C GLU A 71 -12.30 -0.22 13.75
N ILE A 72 -11.03 -0.27 14.15
CA ILE A 72 -9.90 -0.39 13.20
C ILE A 72 -9.96 -1.72 12.45
N ASN A 73 -10.25 -2.82 13.15
CA ASN A 73 -10.42 -4.12 12.52
C ASN A 73 -11.59 -4.13 11.55
N GLU A 74 -12.73 -3.55 11.92
CA GLU A 74 -13.90 -3.42 11.04
C GLU A 74 -13.58 -2.58 9.80
N LEU A 75 -12.92 -1.42 9.96
CA LEU A 75 -12.51 -0.57 8.82
C LEU A 75 -11.48 -1.27 7.92
N THR A 76 -10.60 -2.08 8.51
CA THR A 76 -9.65 -2.92 7.78
C THR A 76 -10.37 -3.97 6.93
N GLN A 77 -11.38 -4.65 7.48
CA GLN A 77 -12.19 -5.61 6.72
C GLN A 77 -13.01 -4.92 5.63
N PHE A 78 -13.64 -3.78 5.96
CA PHE A 78 -14.35 -2.95 4.99
C PHE A 78 -13.45 -2.57 3.81
N THR A 79 -12.21 -2.16 4.09
CA THR A 79 -11.23 -1.79 3.05
C THR A 79 -10.92 -2.96 2.11
N LYS A 80 -10.76 -4.16 2.65
CA LYS A 80 -10.52 -5.39 1.86
C LYS A 80 -11.73 -5.76 1.01
N GLN A 81 -12.92 -5.71 1.58
CA GLN A 81 -14.17 -6.04 0.88
C GLN A 81 -14.46 -5.10 -0.30
N HIS A 82 -13.99 -3.86 -0.22
CA HIS A 82 -14.23 -2.82 -1.23
C HIS A 82 -13.02 -2.57 -2.13
N ASN A 83 -12.24 -3.61 -2.41
CA ASN A 83 -11.14 -3.63 -3.38
C ASN A 83 -10.00 -2.63 -3.12
N GLY A 84 -9.83 -2.17 -1.86
CA GLY A 84 -8.77 -1.23 -1.51
C GLY A 84 -7.37 -1.81 -1.71
N ILE A 85 -7.19 -3.08 -1.38
CA ILE A 85 -5.90 -3.78 -1.51
C ILE A 85 -5.53 -3.97 -2.99
N GLU A 86 -6.49 -4.44 -3.79
CA GLU A 86 -6.37 -4.67 -5.21
C GLU A 86 -6.03 -3.37 -5.94
N TYR A 87 -6.69 -2.27 -5.56
CA TYR A 87 -6.39 -0.96 -6.10
C TYR A 87 -4.96 -0.51 -5.76
N ALA A 88 -4.52 -0.70 -4.53
CA ALA A 88 -3.16 -0.36 -4.12
C ALA A 88 -2.11 -1.20 -4.89
N TYR A 89 -2.34 -2.51 -5.07
CA TYR A 89 -1.49 -3.36 -5.92
C TYR A 89 -1.44 -2.85 -7.37
N LYS A 90 -2.59 -2.47 -7.94
CA LYS A 90 -2.63 -1.87 -9.29
C LYS A 90 -1.79 -0.61 -9.36
N LYS A 91 -1.89 0.28 -8.37
CA LYS A 91 -1.09 1.52 -8.33
C LYS A 91 0.39 1.29 -8.11
N MET A 92 0.76 0.28 -7.33
CA MET A 92 2.14 -0.15 -7.21
C MET A 92 2.67 -0.65 -8.57
N ASN A 93 1.91 -1.47 -9.29
CA ASN A 93 2.29 -1.96 -10.63
C ASN A 93 2.41 -0.83 -11.65
N ASP A 94 1.46 0.13 -11.67
CA ASP A 94 1.55 1.34 -12.51
C ASP A 94 2.88 2.10 -12.26
N CYS A 95 3.32 2.18 -11.00
CA CYS A 95 4.57 2.85 -10.63
C CYS A 95 5.80 2.03 -11.04
N ARG A 96 5.76 0.71 -10.87
CA ARG A 96 6.80 -0.21 -11.35
C ARG A 96 7.02 -0.06 -12.85
N GLU A 97 5.95 -0.08 -13.64
CA GLU A 97 6.03 0.05 -15.10
C GLU A 97 6.68 1.38 -15.49
N LYS A 98 6.31 2.47 -14.81
CA LYS A 98 6.95 3.78 -15.01
C LYS A 98 8.43 3.76 -14.66
N ALA A 99 8.83 3.09 -13.57
CA ALA A 99 10.23 2.94 -13.20
C ALA A 99 11.01 2.16 -14.27
N ILE A 100 10.49 1.01 -14.71
CA ILE A 100 11.14 0.18 -15.74
C ILE A 100 11.23 0.92 -17.07
N CYS A 101 10.17 1.60 -17.50
CA CYS A 101 10.14 2.37 -18.74
C CYS A 101 11.21 3.48 -18.77
N MET A 102 11.55 4.06 -17.62
CA MET A 102 12.63 5.05 -17.53
C MET A 102 14.01 4.46 -17.81
N LEU A 103 14.19 3.16 -17.59
CA LEU A 103 15.43 2.46 -17.90
C LEU A 103 15.52 2.08 -19.39
N SER A 104 14.42 2.12 -20.16
CA SER A 104 14.41 1.73 -21.57
C SER A 104 15.34 2.57 -22.44
N ASN A 105 15.58 3.83 -22.09
CA ASN A 105 16.47 4.73 -22.83
C ASN A 105 17.97 4.50 -22.56
N PHE A 106 18.31 3.58 -21.65
CA PHE A 106 19.69 3.24 -21.34
C PHE A 106 20.15 2.01 -22.12
N PRO A 107 21.45 1.93 -22.49
CA PRO A 107 22.01 0.74 -23.13
C PRO A 107 21.77 -0.52 -22.30
N ASP A 108 21.60 -1.65 -23.00
CA ASP A 108 21.48 -2.96 -22.36
C ASP A 108 22.82 -3.34 -21.73
N THR A 109 22.85 -3.26 -20.40
CA THR A 109 24.02 -3.50 -19.55
C THR A 109 23.59 -4.35 -18.36
N GLU A 110 24.55 -5.01 -17.72
CA GLU A 110 24.31 -5.74 -16.46
C GLU A 110 23.69 -4.83 -15.39
N VAL A 111 24.07 -3.55 -15.35
CA VAL A 111 23.52 -2.56 -14.43
C VAL A 111 22.03 -2.31 -14.69
N LYS A 112 21.63 -2.13 -15.97
CA LYS A 112 20.20 -1.98 -16.33
C LYS A 112 19.40 -3.21 -15.92
N ALA A 113 19.93 -4.41 -16.20
CA ALA A 113 19.29 -5.66 -15.81
C ALA A 113 19.14 -5.79 -14.28
N ALA A 114 20.18 -5.46 -13.52
CA ALA A 114 20.16 -5.48 -12.07
C ALA A 114 19.14 -4.49 -11.48
N LEU A 115 19.02 -3.29 -12.03
CA LEU A 115 18.02 -2.31 -11.59
C LEU A 115 16.58 -2.77 -11.87
N ILE A 116 16.31 -3.37 -13.04
CA ILE A 116 15.00 -3.95 -13.36
C ILE A 116 14.69 -5.10 -12.39
N ALA A 117 15.64 -5.99 -12.16
CA ALA A 117 15.50 -7.09 -11.22
C ALA A 117 15.22 -6.59 -9.80
N TYR A 118 15.89 -5.52 -9.37
CA TYR A 118 15.65 -4.90 -8.06
C TYR A 118 14.24 -4.31 -7.93
N VAL A 119 13.74 -3.62 -8.96
CA VAL A 119 12.35 -3.11 -8.96
C VAL A 119 11.35 -4.25 -8.83
N ASN A 120 11.53 -5.34 -9.59
CA ASN A 120 10.67 -6.52 -9.51
C ASN A 120 10.73 -7.18 -8.13
N TYR A 121 11.94 -7.35 -7.58
CA TYR A 121 12.14 -7.91 -6.25
C TYR A 121 11.40 -7.11 -5.16
N VAL A 122 11.50 -5.78 -5.22
CA VAL A 122 10.82 -4.89 -4.27
C VAL A 122 9.31 -5.12 -4.27
N ILE A 123 8.68 -5.36 -5.41
CA ILE A 123 7.22 -5.56 -5.46
C ILE A 123 6.77 -7.01 -5.19
N GLU A 124 7.57 -8.03 -5.53
CA GLU A 124 7.17 -9.45 -5.46
C GLU A 124 7.36 -10.09 -4.08
N ARG A 125 8.24 -9.53 -3.24
CA ARG A 125 8.53 -10.05 -1.89
C ARG A 125 7.24 -10.28 -1.07
N LYS A 126 6.88 -11.54 -0.82
CA LYS A 126 5.91 -11.95 0.21
C LYS A 126 6.74 -12.32 1.44
N ASN A 127 6.79 -11.47 2.45
CA ASN A 127 7.30 -11.85 3.77
C ASN A 127 6.11 -12.12 4.67
#